data_AF-K0JTV6-F1
#
_entry.id   AF-K0JTV6-F1
#
_cell.length_a   1.000
_cell.length_b   1.000
_cell.length_c   1.000
_cell.angle_alpha   90.00
_cell.angle_beta   90.00
_cell.angle_gamma   90.00
#
_symmetry.space_group_name_H-M   'P 1'
#
loop_
_entity.id
_entity.type
_entity.pdbx_description
1 polymer ?
#
loop_
_entity_poly.entity_id
_entity_poly.type
_entity_poly.pdbx_seq_one_letter_code
_entity_poly.pdbx_strand_id
1 'polypeptide(L)'
;MDEMTRLLEQASRGVEAMQRLQVLYDREMWDIDDPAFTKLRHIHVHLSVTVGKLAKLIEPKDHLSHHGEEIDVKQLESEFSPILADLLMHASQLANLAESDLGQMLARRYKNNATRFAPDSSFAKIQLAD
;
A
#
# COMPACT_ATOMS: atom_id res chain seq x y z
N MET A 1 26.49 5.98 2.60
CA MET A 1 25.05 5.81 2.31
C MET A 1 24.33 6.93 3.03
N ASP A 2 23.54 7.75 2.32
CA ASP A 2 22.76 8.82 2.96
C ASP A 2 21.54 8.26 3.70
N GLU A 3 20.92 9.09 4.55
CA GLU A 3 19.79 8.69 5.39
C GLU A 3 18.58 8.23 4.58
N MET A 4 18.30 8.89 3.46
CA MET A 4 17.20 8.52 2.57
C MET A 4 17.40 7.12 2.00
N THR A 5 18.60 6.83 1.49
CA THR A 5 18.96 5.52 0.94
C THR A 5 18.81 4.43 1.99
N ARG A 6 19.29 4.68 3.22
CA ARG A 6 19.12 3.77 4.36
C ARG A 6 17.64 3.51 4.67
N LEU A 7 16.80 4.54 4.68
CA LEU A 7 15.36 4.41 4.95
C LEU A 7 14.64 3.64 3.83
N LEU A 8 15.00 3.86 2.57
CA LEU A 8 14.44 3.12 1.44
C LEU A 8 14.82 1.64 1.50
N GLU A 9 16.06 1.30 1.84
CA GLU A 9 16.48 -0.09 2.03
C GLU A 9 15.77 -0.76 3.20
N GLN A 10 15.51 -0.03 4.30
CA GLN A 10 14.73 -0.54 5.42
C GLN A 10 13.27 -0.77 5.02
N ALA A 11 12.66 0.18 4.33
CA ALA A 11 11.30 0.06 3.82
C ALA A 11 11.17 -1.10 2.84
N SER A 12 12.11 -1.25 1.90
CA SER A 12 12.12 -2.34 0.93
C SER A 12 12.14 -3.70 1.61
N ARG A 13 13.01 -3.88 2.61
CA ARG A 13 13.08 -5.14 3.40
C ARG A 13 11.80 -5.40 4.19
N GLY A 14 11.22 -4.36 4.79
CA GLY A 14 9.96 -4.48 5.53
C GLY A 14 8.82 -4.91 4.62
N VAL A 15 8.68 -4.26 3.47
CA VAL A 15 7.66 -4.57 2.46
C VAL A 15 7.86 -5.96 1.87
N GLU A 16 9.10 -6.35 1.56
CA GLU A 16 9.42 -7.70 1.09
C GLU A 16 9.05 -8.78 2.12
N ALA A 17 9.33 -8.53 3.41
CA ALA A 17 8.94 -9.45 4.48
C ALA A 17 7.42 -9.59 4.57
N MET A 18 6.67 -8.49 4.46
CA MET A 18 5.20 -8.50 4.44
C MET A 18 4.66 -9.24 3.21
N GLN A 19 5.28 -9.04 2.04
CA GLN A 19 4.93 -9.73 0.81
C GLN A 19 5.11 -11.25 0.93
N ARG A 20 6.22 -11.70 1.52
CA ARG A 20 6.48 -13.14 1.79
C ARG A 20 5.53 -13.71 2.83
N LEU A 21 5.21 -12.95 3.87
CA LEU A 21 4.20 -13.34 4.86
C LEU A 21 2.82 -13.54 4.22
N GLN A 22 2.45 -12.66 3.28
CA GLN A 22 1.20 -12.78 2.53
C GLN A 22 1.14 -14.08 1.71
N VAL A 23 2.24 -14.53 1.09
CA VAL A 23 2.28 -15.83 0.39
C VAL A 23 1.96 -16.98 1.33
N LEU A 24 2.54 -16.97 2.55
CA LEU A 24 2.29 -18.01 3.54
C LEU A 24 0.83 -17.97 4.02
N TYR A 25 0.32 -16.77 4.30
CA TYR A 25 -1.07 -16.57 4.70
C TYR A 25 -2.03 -17.07 3.61
N ASP A 26 -1.84 -16.70 2.36
CA ASP A 26 -2.68 -17.12 1.23
C ASP A 26 -2.64 -18.65 1.06
N ARG A 27 -1.47 -19.28 1.24
CA ARG A 27 -1.35 -20.74 1.15
C ARG A 27 -2.13 -21.48 2.24
N GLU A 28 -2.19 -20.92 3.46
CA GLU A 28 -2.85 -21.57 4.60
C GLU A 28 -4.34 -21.24 4.70
N MET A 29 -4.73 -20.01 4.33
CA MET A 29 -6.08 -19.48 4.53
C MET A 29 -6.90 -19.39 3.25
N TRP A 30 -6.25 -19.46 2.09
CA TRP A 30 -6.84 -19.18 0.80
C TRP A 30 -6.59 -20.31 -0.20
N ASP A 31 -6.58 -21.55 0.32
CA ASP A 31 -6.37 -22.82 -0.38
C ASP A 31 -7.37 -23.02 -1.53
N ILE A 32 -7.14 -22.31 -2.62
CA ILE A 32 -7.93 -22.30 -3.83
C ILE A 32 -6.96 -22.36 -5.00
N ASP A 33 -6.97 -23.49 -5.71
CA ASP A 33 -6.30 -23.71 -6.98
C ASP A 33 -7.00 -22.96 -8.13
N ASP A 34 -7.22 -21.66 -7.92
CA ASP A 34 -7.85 -20.79 -8.88
C ASP A 34 -6.85 -20.31 -9.95
N PRO A 35 -7.27 -20.20 -11.22
CA PRO A 35 -6.51 -19.51 -12.25
C PRO A 35 -6.12 -18.08 -11.81
N ALA A 36 -4.95 -17.60 -12.25
CA ALA A 36 -4.42 -16.29 -11.87
C ALA A 36 -5.42 -15.13 -12.03
N PHE A 37 -6.21 -15.13 -13.11
CA PHE A 37 -7.22 -14.09 -13.33
C PHE A 37 -8.40 -14.17 -12.35
N THR A 38 -8.76 -15.36 -11.87
CA THR A 38 -9.77 -15.50 -10.80
C THR A 38 -9.24 -14.94 -9.49
N LYS A 39 -7.98 -15.23 -9.14
CA LYS A 39 -7.30 -14.61 -7.99
C LYS A 39 -7.28 -13.08 -8.11
N LEU A 40 -6.94 -12.54 -9.29
CA LEU A 40 -6.98 -11.09 -9.54
C LEU A 40 -8.38 -10.50 -9.28
N ARG A 41 -9.43 -11.11 -9.83
CA ARG A 41 -10.82 -10.66 -9.62
C ARG A 41 -11.20 -10.68 -8.15
N HIS A 42 -10.80 -11.73 -7.43
CA HIS A 42 -11.08 -11.88 -6.02
C HIS A 42 -10.37 -10.78 -5.19
N ILE A 43 -9.08 -10.54 -5.44
CA ILE A 43 -8.32 -9.45 -4.80
C ILE A 43 -8.97 -8.10 -5.11
N HIS A 44 -9.37 -7.86 -6.36
CA HIS A 44 -10.05 -6.62 -6.78
C HIS A 44 -11.36 -6.39 -6.02
N VAL A 45 -12.16 -7.43 -5.78
CA VAL A 45 -13.40 -7.32 -4.99
C VAL A 45 -13.09 -6.89 -3.55
N HIS A 46 -12.13 -7.53 -2.88
CA HIS A 46 -11.75 -7.14 -1.52
C HIS A 46 -11.17 -5.73 -1.47
N LEU A 47 -10.30 -5.37 -2.41
CA LEU A 47 -9.77 -4.01 -2.51
C LEU A 47 -10.89 -2.97 -2.67
N SER A 48 -11.89 -3.26 -3.51
CA SER A 48 -13.04 -2.38 -3.70
C SER A 48 -13.85 -2.21 -2.41
N VAL A 49 -14.07 -3.29 -1.66
CA VAL A 49 -14.75 -3.26 -0.36
C VAL A 49 -13.93 -2.44 0.64
N THR A 50 -12.63 -2.65 0.72
CA THR A 50 -11.71 -1.94 1.63
C THR A 50 -11.67 -0.45 1.33
N VAL A 51 -11.56 -0.05 0.06
CA VAL A 51 -11.66 1.36 -0.35
C VAL A 51 -13.04 1.94 -0.04
N GLY A 52 -14.12 1.16 -0.21
CA GLY A 52 -15.46 1.56 0.19
C GLY A 52 -15.62 1.80 1.69
N LYS A 53 -14.98 0.99 2.55
CA LYS A 53 -14.92 1.23 4.00
C LYS A 53 -14.21 2.55 4.31
N LEU A 54 -13.10 2.84 3.62
CA LEU A 54 -12.38 4.10 3.78
C LEU A 54 -13.27 5.29 3.40
N ALA A 55 -13.96 5.21 2.27
CA ALA A 55 -14.86 6.26 1.82
C ALA A 55 -15.96 6.53 2.85
N LYS A 56 -16.59 5.47 3.41
CA LYS A 56 -17.61 5.59 4.45
C LYS A 56 -17.10 6.21 5.75
N LEU A 57 -15.83 6.03 6.07
CA LEU A 57 -15.20 6.66 7.24
C LEU A 57 -14.95 8.16 6.99
N ILE A 58 -14.47 8.52 5.79
CA ILE A 58 -14.02 9.88 5.46
C ILE A 58 -15.18 10.80 5.09
N GLU A 59 -16.15 10.36 4.29
CA GLU A 59 -17.23 11.20 3.75
C GLU A 59 -18.02 11.95 4.85
N PRO A 60 -18.46 11.31 5.96
CA PRO A 60 -19.15 12.04 7.02
C PRO A 60 -18.25 13.10 7.68
N LYS A 61 -16.95 12.81 7.83
CA LYS A 61 -15.99 13.72 8.47
C LYS A 61 -15.67 14.92 7.58
N ASP A 62 -15.64 14.72 6.27
CA ASP A 62 -15.52 15.79 5.28
C ASP A 62 -16.71 16.76 5.38
N HIS A 63 -17.94 16.24 5.51
CA HIS A 63 -19.13 17.07 5.72
C HIS A 63 -19.06 17.88 7.03
N LEU A 64 -18.69 17.25 8.14
CA LEU A 64 -18.52 17.95 9.43
C LEU A 64 -17.45 19.05 9.31
N SER A 65 -16.31 18.74 8.69
CA SER A 65 -15.24 19.72 8.45
C SER A 65 -15.70 20.89 7.58
N HIS A 66 -16.48 20.62 6.53
CA HIS A 66 -17.08 21.65 5.68
C HIS A 66 -18.03 22.58 6.47
N HIS A 67 -18.67 22.07 7.52
CA HIS A 67 -19.52 22.85 8.43
C HIS A 67 -18.74 23.56 9.55
N GLY A 68 -17.40 23.51 9.53
CA GLY A 68 -16.53 24.20 10.48
C GLY A 68 -16.21 23.40 11.75
N GLU A 69 -16.55 22.10 11.79
CA GLU A 69 -16.15 21.23 12.89
C GLU A 69 -14.69 20.79 12.74
N GLU A 70 -13.95 20.79 13.85
CA GLU A 70 -12.59 20.29 13.87
C GLU A 70 -12.59 18.76 13.94
N ILE A 71 -11.89 18.11 13.01
CA ILE A 71 -11.75 16.66 12.96
C ILE A 71 -10.36 16.27 13.44
N ASP A 72 -10.30 15.62 14.61
CA ASP A 72 -9.07 15.00 15.09
C ASP A 72 -8.85 13.64 14.42
N VAL A 73 -7.96 13.60 13.43
CA VAL A 73 -7.62 12.38 12.69
C VAL A 73 -7.10 11.26 13.61
N LYS A 74 -6.48 11.60 14.75
CA LYS A 74 -6.00 10.56 15.69
C LYS A 74 -7.15 9.79 16.33
N GLN A 75 -8.31 10.40 16.51
CA GLN A 75 -9.49 9.71 17.05
C GLN A 75 -10.05 8.67 16.09
N LEU A 76 -9.68 8.75 14.80
CA LEU A 76 -10.08 7.79 13.77
C LEU A 76 -9.13 6.59 13.67
N GLU A 77 -8.05 6.55 14.47
CA GLU A 77 -6.99 5.52 14.37
C GLU A 77 -7.54 4.09 14.45
N SER A 78 -8.43 3.82 15.41
CA SER A 78 -9.02 2.49 15.58
C SER A 78 -9.88 2.07 14.38
N GLU A 79 -10.48 3.04 13.68
CA GLU A 79 -11.33 2.80 12.50
C GLU A 79 -10.51 2.67 11.21
N PHE A 80 -9.49 3.51 11.02
CA PHE A 80 -8.68 3.49 9.79
C PHE A 80 -7.58 2.42 9.81
N SER A 81 -7.04 2.06 10.97
CA SER A 81 -5.92 1.11 11.11
C SER A 81 -6.18 -0.23 10.40
N PRO A 82 -7.31 -0.94 10.62
CA PRO A 82 -7.59 -2.19 9.90
C PRO A 82 -7.70 -1.96 8.38
N ILE A 83 -8.22 -0.82 7.94
CA ILE A 83 -8.33 -0.48 6.51
C ILE A 83 -6.94 -0.34 5.88
N LEU A 84 -5.99 0.32 6.56
CA LEU A 84 -4.62 0.43 6.07
C LEU A 84 -3.91 -0.91 6.02
N ALA A 85 -4.11 -1.76 7.02
CA ALA A 85 -3.58 -3.11 7.02
C ALA A 85 -4.11 -3.92 5.83
N ASP A 86 -5.43 -3.91 5.61
CA ASP A 86 -6.08 -4.57 4.46
C ASP A 86 -5.52 -4.05 3.12
N LEU A 87 -5.32 -2.73 2.98
CA LEU A 87 -4.73 -2.15 1.76
C LEU A 87 -3.31 -2.65 1.50
N LEU A 88 -2.47 -2.76 2.55
CA LEU A 88 -1.11 -3.29 2.43
C LEU A 88 -1.12 -4.79 2.08
N MET A 89 -2.04 -5.55 2.68
CA MET A 89 -2.25 -6.96 2.34
C MET A 89 -2.63 -7.12 0.87
N HIS A 90 -3.62 -6.38 0.37
CA HIS A 90 -4.05 -6.46 -1.03
C HIS A 90 -2.95 -6.01 -2.00
N ALA A 91 -2.16 -4.98 -1.66
CA ALA A 91 -1.00 -4.59 -2.45
C ALA A 91 0.03 -5.73 -2.54
N SER A 92 0.27 -6.43 -1.43
CA SER A 92 1.16 -7.59 -1.36
C SER A 92 0.62 -8.76 -2.19
N GLN A 93 -0.68 -9.05 -2.12
CA GLN A 93 -1.34 -10.09 -2.93
C GLN A 93 -1.20 -9.80 -4.44
N LEU A 94 -1.42 -8.55 -4.86
CA LEU A 94 -1.26 -8.15 -6.25
C LEU A 94 0.19 -8.26 -6.72
N ALA A 95 1.15 -7.84 -5.91
CA ALA A 95 2.58 -7.96 -6.22
C ALA A 95 3.01 -9.43 -6.37
N ASN A 96 2.54 -10.30 -5.47
CA ASN A 96 2.76 -11.75 -5.55
C ASN A 96 2.15 -12.36 -6.82
N LEU A 97 0.93 -11.97 -7.18
CA LEU A 97 0.27 -12.44 -8.39
C LEU A 97 1.01 -11.99 -9.66
N ALA A 98 1.64 -10.82 -9.63
CA ALA A 98 2.45 -10.28 -10.72
C ALA A 98 3.92 -10.72 -10.67
N GLU A 99 4.29 -11.62 -9.75
CA GLU A 99 5.67 -12.08 -9.53
C GLU A 99 6.68 -10.92 -9.41
N SER A 100 6.26 -9.83 -8.77
CA SER A 100 6.98 -8.56 -8.73
C SER A 100 7.37 -8.18 -7.30
N ASP A 101 8.49 -7.47 -7.14
CA ASP A 101 8.95 -6.94 -5.85
C ASP A 101 8.21 -5.64 -5.49
N LEU A 102 7.37 -5.69 -4.46
CA LEU A 102 6.56 -4.53 -4.03
C LEU A 102 7.44 -3.37 -3.52
N GLY A 103 8.58 -3.66 -2.90
CA GLY A 103 9.54 -2.66 -2.42
C GLY A 103 10.16 -1.88 -3.59
N GLN A 104 10.58 -2.57 -4.65
CA GLN A 104 11.08 -1.95 -5.88
C GLN A 104 9.98 -1.16 -6.59
N MET A 105 8.75 -1.66 -6.65
CA MET A 105 7.61 -0.92 -7.20
C MET A 105 7.39 0.40 -6.45
N LEU A 106 7.46 0.37 -5.12
CA LEU A 106 7.32 1.57 -4.29
C LEU A 106 8.48 2.56 -4.50
N ALA A 107 9.73 2.09 -4.53
CA ALA A 107 10.90 2.92 -4.78
C ALA A 107 10.84 3.59 -6.18
N ARG A 108 10.43 2.83 -7.21
CA ARG A 108 10.15 3.36 -8.56
C ARG A 108 9.08 4.44 -8.52
N ARG A 109 8.00 4.24 -7.76
CA ARG A 109 6.93 5.23 -7.65
C ARG A 109 7.39 6.52 -6.98
N TYR A 110 8.17 6.45 -5.90
CA TYR A 110 8.76 7.62 -5.26
C TYR A 110 9.66 8.40 -6.21
N LYS A 111 10.58 7.71 -6.91
CA LYS A 111 11.46 8.33 -7.90
C LYS A 111 10.66 9.03 -8.99
N ASN A 112 9.70 8.35 -9.61
CA ASN A 112 8.88 8.91 -10.69
C ASN A 112 8.09 10.16 -10.26
N ASN A 113 7.52 10.14 -9.05
CA ASN A 113 6.82 11.30 -8.51
C ASN A 113 7.80 12.45 -8.24
N ALA A 114 8.94 12.17 -7.62
CA ALA A 114 9.96 13.17 -7.32
C ALA A 114 10.53 13.80 -8.58
N THR A 115 10.85 13.03 -9.63
CA THR A 115 11.30 13.58 -10.91
C THR A 115 10.28 14.53 -11.53
N ARG A 116 8.98 14.29 -11.33
CA ARG A 116 7.92 15.15 -11.87
C ARG A 116 7.69 16.43 -11.06
N PHE A 117 7.70 16.33 -9.73
CA PHE A 117 7.23 17.43 -8.85
C PHE A 117 8.35 18.11 -8.05
N ALA A 118 9.49 17.45 -7.87
CA ALA A 118 10.64 17.95 -7.11
C ALA A 118 11.96 17.38 -7.69
N PRO A 119 12.31 17.73 -8.94
CA PRO A 119 13.39 17.07 -9.69
C PRO A 119 14.78 17.19 -9.05
N ASP A 120 14.99 18.22 -8.23
CA ASP A 120 16.26 18.44 -7.52
C ASP A 120 16.38 17.67 -6.20
N SER A 121 15.29 17.05 -5.74
CA SER A 121 15.23 16.30 -4.49
C SER A 121 16.12 15.05 -4.50
N SER A 122 16.45 14.54 -3.32
CA SER A 122 17.17 13.28 -3.16
C SER A 122 16.39 12.09 -3.76
N PHE A 123 15.06 12.10 -3.67
CA PHE A 123 14.21 11.04 -4.22
C PHE A 123 14.28 10.95 -5.75
N ALA A 124 14.40 12.08 -6.46
CA ALA A 124 14.55 12.09 -7.91
C ALA A 124 15.89 11.45 -8.36
N LYS A 125 16.88 11.43 -7.47
CA LYS A 125 18.25 10.94 -7.70
C LYS A 125 18.47 9.49 -7.26
N ILE A 126 17.42 8.80 -6.78
CA ILE A 126 17.51 7.39 -6.38
C ILE A 126 18.05 6.54 -7.55
N GLN A 127 19.08 5.75 -7.26
CA GLN A 127 19.55 4.69 -8.15
C GLN A 127 18.78 3.41 -7.80
N LEU A 128 18.11 2.84 -8.78
CA LEU A 128 17.36 1.60 -8.61
C LEU A 128 18.19 0.47 -9.21
N ALA A 129 18.16 -0.71 -8.59
CA ALA A 129 18.70 -1.90 -9.22
C ALA A 129 17.83 -2.24 -10.45
N ASP A 130 18.48 -2.61 -11.54
CA ASP A 130 17.83 -3.13 -12.75
C ASP A 130 17.30 -4.55 -12.51
#